data_AF-A0A1Z4I6P9-F1
#
_entry.id   AF-A0A1Z4I6P9-F1
#
_cell.length_a   1.000
_cell.length_b   1.000
_cell.length_c   1.000
_cell.angle_alpha   90.00
_cell.angle_beta   90.00
_cell.angle_gamma   90.00
#
_symmetry.space_group_name_H-M   'P 1'
#
loop_
_entity.id
_entity.type
_entity.pdbx_description
1 polymer ?
#
loop_
_entity_poly.entity_id
_entity_poly.type
_entity_poly.pdbx_seq_one_letter_code
_entity_poly.pdbx_strand_id
1 'polypeptide(L)'
;MSNENRQFIKWIQSFDYRLLKNKDDLEINFIVPMFRYLSYPESCGSYTKNIESIYIYYSHAEVIKQNAETSLIIAIYIEPNSHDFLEAIERARFYSTYLKPLFFLVTNGYHVKVFKHFIYHKEELIFDKSVDSLKNASIATDFYNNFNFNAVKDIDKNTANILKYTQYSLIEKSLRRYNLQEIVANTDFRPATFREGNRLTVVKPKVVIECNLPKALGEGNCQIQFSSVILRGLKVSLNHQYILGKLMTGLNTRPEWGCRSFLKQLDDNAFEVNLGQITVILSDLETADLCLCIDVVCQEYKKAIINFEDVLETWDFEFIQFLDVRGINLFSVDAKLWQLMYNFANEFNYAQGKSEWHLFQQEDISIRISRGIRDHAFILPKPVNYLSILPNGTINVIYEINDVHLQSLDKGELSTWQQNIGPRGTWTAKYTQQWLLNQFIPKVVDYYSHQYSLSEEELLNNIVVNSNERSPIIEIHDIKELIIYLTDIQSWLEDYTKNILSTLLRAYYRAFTNLVRNTDSSIEGMDYIIRNLSLIEANNTKDGIKSNFQKWNFKDVIYYLDAQVGRINNYQYESSFNAVLITRIFIWIIQHGKISFSQAQLNAAKQALLPLWEQSRFEIRHVYPNS
;
A
#
# COMPACT_ATOMS: atom_id res chain seq x y z
N MET A 1 7.33 2.45 -45.15
CA MET A 1 6.06 2.61 -45.91
C MET A 1 5.65 1.26 -46.47
N SER A 2 4.50 0.73 -46.07
CA SER A 2 3.96 -0.54 -46.59
C SER A 2 3.55 -0.39 -48.07
N ASN A 3 3.40 -1.52 -48.78
CA ASN A 3 2.96 -1.53 -50.19
C ASN A 3 1.56 -0.92 -50.34
N GLU A 4 0.66 -1.21 -49.39
CA GLU A 4 -0.72 -0.70 -49.33
C GLU A 4 -0.77 0.82 -49.14
N ASN A 5 0.08 1.36 -48.26
CA ASN A 5 0.21 2.81 -48.08
C ASN A 5 0.64 3.49 -49.40
N ARG A 6 1.60 2.93 -50.14
CA ARG A 6 1.98 3.44 -51.47
C ARG A 6 0.83 3.40 -52.49
N GLN A 7 -0.04 2.39 -52.43
CA GLN A 7 -1.18 2.27 -53.32
C GLN A 7 -2.25 3.33 -53.01
N PHE A 8 -2.57 3.56 -51.73
CA PHE A 8 -3.48 4.64 -51.31
C PHE A 8 -2.99 6.01 -51.78
N ILE A 9 -1.70 6.33 -51.55
CA ILE A 9 -1.12 7.61 -51.98
C ILE A 9 -1.18 7.78 -53.50
N LYS A 10 -0.82 6.75 -54.26
CA LYS A 10 -0.90 6.81 -55.73
C LYS A 10 -2.33 7.05 -56.21
N TRP A 11 -3.30 6.36 -55.63
CA TRP A 11 -4.70 6.51 -55.98
C TRP A 11 -5.21 7.93 -55.70
N ILE A 12 -5.01 8.46 -54.49
CA ILE A 12 -5.51 9.80 -54.14
C ILE A 12 -4.82 10.90 -54.96
N GLN A 13 -3.54 10.71 -55.32
CA GLN A 13 -2.81 11.62 -56.22
C GLN A 13 -3.37 11.61 -57.65
N SER A 14 -3.81 10.45 -58.15
CA SER A 14 -4.44 10.33 -59.47
C SER A 14 -5.95 10.63 -59.49
N PHE A 15 -6.57 10.86 -58.33
CA PHE A 15 -8.01 11.05 -58.25
C PHE A 15 -8.44 12.38 -58.88
N ASP A 16 -9.34 12.28 -59.87
CA ASP A 16 -9.98 13.41 -60.53
C ASP A 16 -11.42 13.58 -60.01
N TYR A 17 -11.63 14.63 -59.21
CA TYR A 17 -12.94 14.94 -58.64
C TYR A 17 -13.99 15.31 -59.70
N ARG A 18 -13.60 15.65 -60.94
CA ARG A 18 -14.53 15.97 -62.03
C ARG A 18 -15.42 14.79 -62.44
N LEU A 19 -15.05 13.59 -61.99
CA LEU A 19 -15.84 12.38 -62.12
C LEU A 19 -17.07 12.38 -61.21
N LEU A 20 -17.16 13.28 -60.23
CA LEU A 20 -18.21 13.34 -59.23
C LEU A 20 -19.33 14.31 -59.64
N LYS A 21 -20.37 13.82 -60.34
CA LYS A 21 -21.50 14.66 -60.79
C LYS A 21 -22.73 14.56 -59.90
N ASN A 22 -22.89 13.44 -59.21
CA ASN A 22 -23.99 13.17 -58.28
C ASN A 22 -23.50 12.31 -57.09
N LYS A 23 -24.38 11.99 -56.15
CA LYS A 23 -24.10 11.10 -55.01
C LYS A 23 -23.63 9.70 -55.41
N ASP A 24 -24.18 9.12 -56.48
CA ASP A 24 -23.81 7.77 -56.93
C ASP A 24 -22.36 7.75 -57.43
N ASP A 25 -21.96 8.80 -58.16
CA ASP A 25 -20.58 8.96 -58.58
C ASP A 25 -19.64 9.11 -57.38
N LEU A 26 -20.07 9.80 -56.31
CA LEU A 26 -19.30 9.96 -55.08
C LEU A 26 -19.13 8.65 -54.32
N GLU A 27 -20.18 7.84 -54.27
CA GLU A 27 -20.15 6.50 -53.70
C GLU A 27 -19.18 5.59 -54.46
N ILE A 28 -19.39 5.46 -55.77
CA ILE A 28 -18.69 4.49 -56.63
C ILE A 28 -17.24 4.89 -56.87
N ASN A 29 -16.98 6.18 -57.11
CA ASN A 29 -15.66 6.65 -57.53
C ASN A 29 -14.80 7.16 -56.37
N PHE A 30 -15.37 7.47 -55.20
CA PHE A 30 -14.61 8.01 -54.06
C PHE A 30 -14.76 7.19 -52.78
N ILE A 31 -15.97 7.01 -52.22
CA ILE A 31 -16.17 6.33 -50.93
C ILE A 31 -15.70 4.87 -50.98
N VAL A 32 -16.24 4.09 -51.91
CA VAL A 32 -15.91 2.66 -52.02
C VAL A 32 -14.41 2.45 -52.31
N PRO A 33 -13.79 3.16 -53.29
CA PRO A 33 -12.35 3.07 -53.51
C PRO A 33 -11.52 3.51 -52.31
N MET A 34 -11.89 4.59 -51.62
CA MET A 34 -11.14 5.09 -50.45
C MET A 34 -11.02 4.01 -49.37
N PHE A 35 -12.14 3.41 -48.98
CA PHE A 35 -12.13 2.36 -47.95
C PHE A 35 -11.46 1.08 -48.42
N ARG A 36 -11.56 0.74 -49.72
CA ARG A 36 -10.79 -0.37 -50.30
C ARG A 36 -9.28 -0.13 -50.20
N TYR A 37 -8.81 1.07 -50.52
CA TYR A 37 -7.39 1.43 -50.39
C TYR A 37 -6.95 1.63 -48.94
N LEU A 38 -7.86 1.85 -48.00
CA LEU A 38 -7.61 1.79 -46.55
C LEU A 38 -7.68 0.36 -45.98
N SER A 39 -7.76 -0.66 -46.85
CA SER A 39 -7.78 -2.08 -46.50
C SER A 39 -9.03 -2.56 -45.74
N TYR A 40 -10.17 -1.86 -45.88
CA TYR A 40 -11.45 -2.35 -45.32
C TYR A 40 -12.03 -3.46 -46.20
N PRO A 41 -12.34 -4.65 -45.63
CA PRO A 41 -12.98 -5.72 -46.38
C PRO A 41 -14.38 -5.30 -46.84
N GLU A 42 -14.75 -5.61 -48.09
CA GLU A 42 -16.08 -5.29 -48.63
C GLU A 42 -17.20 -5.97 -47.83
N SER A 43 -16.94 -7.17 -47.29
CA SER A 43 -17.87 -7.91 -46.42
C SER A 43 -18.08 -7.27 -45.04
N CYS A 44 -17.23 -6.33 -44.63
CA CYS A 44 -17.38 -5.58 -43.38
C CYS A 44 -18.19 -4.28 -43.56
N GLY A 45 -18.54 -3.91 -44.80
CA GLY A 45 -19.38 -2.76 -45.11
C GLY A 45 -20.85 -3.16 -45.19
N SER A 46 -21.73 -2.42 -44.51
CA SER A 46 -23.18 -2.56 -44.68
C SER A 46 -23.76 -1.26 -45.22
N TYR A 47 -24.53 -1.38 -46.31
CA TYR A 47 -25.29 -0.29 -46.91
C TYR A 47 -26.73 -0.37 -46.46
N THR A 48 -27.19 0.64 -45.71
CA THR A 48 -28.59 0.73 -45.30
C THR A 48 -29.42 1.39 -46.40
N LYS A 49 -29.98 0.59 -47.31
CA LYS A 49 -30.85 1.05 -48.43
C LYS A 49 -32.02 1.95 -48.02
N ASN A 50 -32.43 1.92 -46.75
CA ASN A 50 -33.55 2.74 -46.25
C ASN A 50 -33.16 4.15 -45.80
N ILE A 51 -31.86 4.48 -45.78
CA ILE A 51 -31.34 5.77 -45.34
C ILE A 51 -30.29 6.19 -46.38
N GLU A 52 -30.68 7.06 -47.30
CA GLU A 52 -29.83 7.51 -48.40
C GLU A 52 -28.48 8.08 -47.88
N SER A 53 -27.38 7.56 -48.44
CA SER A 53 -26.01 8.09 -48.30
C SER A 53 -25.23 7.81 -47.00
N ILE A 54 -25.38 6.61 -46.42
CA ILE A 54 -24.59 6.16 -45.25
C ILE A 54 -23.94 4.80 -45.49
N TYR A 55 -22.63 4.73 -45.23
CA TYR A 55 -21.86 3.49 -45.16
C TYR A 55 -21.39 3.23 -43.73
N ILE A 56 -21.58 2.02 -43.24
CA ILE A 56 -21.09 1.61 -41.91
C ILE A 56 -20.11 0.46 -42.09
N TYR A 57 -18.91 0.61 -41.53
CA TYR A 57 -17.88 -0.43 -41.51
C TYR A 57 -17.76 -1.03 -40.12
N TYR A 58 -17.75 -2.36 -40.03
CA TYR A 58 -17.63 -3.13 -38.80
C TYR A 58 -16.29 -3.88 -38.70
N SER A 59 -15.91 -4.32 -37.50
CA SER A 59 -14.71 -5.13 -37.27
C SER A 59 -14.84 -6.59 -37.74
N HIS A 60 -16.07 -7.05 -38.01
CA HIS A 60 -16.39 -8.41 -38.42
C HIS A 60 -17.26 -8.45 -39.69
N ALA A 61 -16.97 -9.42 -40.56
CA ALA A 61 -17.69 -9.67 -41.81
C ALA A 61 -19.03 -10.41 -41.62
N GLU A 62 -19.19 -11.15 -40.51
CA GLU A 62 -20.42 -11.89 -40.22
C GLU A 62 -21.53 -10.92 -39.77
N VAL A 63 -22.65 -10.88 -40.50
CA VAL A 63 -23.79 -9.98 -40.24
C VAL A 63 -24.30 -10.09 -38.79
N ILE A 64 -24.33 -11.29 -38.21
CA ILE A 64 -24.79 -11.52 -36.83
C ILE A 64 -23.91 -10.80 -35.79
N LYS A 65 -22.63 -10.55 -36.12
CA LYS A 65 -21.67 -9.87 -35.25
C LYS A 65 -21.62 -8.36 -35.50
N GLN A 66 -22.37 -7.83 -36.47
CA GLN A 66 -22.41 -6.39 -36.77
C GLN A 66 -23.40 -5.68 -35.85
N ASN A 67 -22.89 -4.92 -34.89
CA ASN A 67 -23.69 -4.19 -33.89
C ASN A 67 -22.93 -2.94 -33.41
N ALA A 68 -23.48 -2.23 -32.41
CA ALA A 68 -22.88 -1.00 -31.87
C ALA A 68 -21.47 -1.21 -31.31
N GLU A 69 -21.16 -2.37 -30.76
CA GLU A 69 -19.83 -2.65 -30.20
C GLU A 69 -18.81 -2.92 -31.31
N THR A 70 -19.23 -3.45 -32.46
CA THR A 70 -18.33 -3.79 -33.57
C THR A 70 -18.26 -2.72 -34.67
N SER A 71 -19.06 -1.65 -34.60
CA SER A 71 -19.03 -0.54 -35.57
C SER A 71 -17.74 0.26 -35.47
N LEU A 72 -17.00 0.42 -36.57
CA LEU A 72 -15.72 1.14 -36.58
C LEU A 72 -15.87 2.56 -37.12
N ILE A 73 -16.40 2.69 -38.35
CA ILE A 73 -16.51 3.97 -39.04
C ILE A 73 -17.90 4.10 -39.67
N ILE A 74 -18.52 5.26 -39.50
CA ILE A 74 -19.69 5.69 -40.27
C ILE A 74 -19.24 6.73 -41.30
N ALA A 75 -19.47 6.48 -42.58
CA ALA A 75 -19.20 7.42 -43.66
C ALA A 75 -20.52 7.98 -44.20
N ILE A 76 -20.70 9.29 -44.08
CA ILE A 76 -21.83 10.04 -44.64
C ILE A 76 -21.30 10.90 -45.78
N TYR A 77 -21.98 10.85 -46.91
CA TYR A 77 -21.61 11.64 -48.06
C TYR A 77 -22.79 12.46 -48.59
N ILE A 78 -22.47 13.67 -49.06
CA ILE A 78 -23.45 14.63 -49.59
C ILE A 78 -23.17 14.91 -51.07
N GLU A 79 -24.10 15.61 -51.74
CA GLU A 79 -23.91 15.99 -53.15
C GLU A 79 -22.57 16.70 -53.37
N PRO A 80 -21.82 16.42 -54.46
CA PRO A 80 -20.50 17.00 -54.68
C PRO A 80 -20.47 18.53 -54.65
N ASN A 81 -21.54 19.18 -55.12
CA ASN A 81 -21.67 20.64 -55.13
C ASN A 81 -22.28 21.22 -53.84
N SER A 82 -22.66 20.37 -52.87
CA SER A 82 -23.21 20.83 -51.60
C SER A 82 -22.11 21.35 -50.68
N HIS A 83 -22.42 22.47 -50.02
CA HIS A 83 -21.62 23.08 -48.98
C HIS A 83 -22.26 22.91 -47.58
N ASP A 84 -23.42 22.24 -47.52
CA ASP A 84 -24.16 22.03 -46.27
C ASP A 84 -23.65 20.78 -45.53
N PHE A 85 -22.51 20.94 -44.89
CA PHE A 85 -21.95 19.91 -44.02
C PHE A 85 -22.68 19.82 -42.68
N LEU A 86 -23.43 20.85 -42.28
CA LEU A 86 -24.06 20.90 -40.95
C LEU A 86 -25.14 19.83 -40.82
N GLU A 87 -26.02 19.71 -41.81
CA GLU A 87 -27.07 18.68 -41.82
C GLU A 87 -26.46 17.25 -41.85
N ALA A 88 -25.37 17.06 -42.58
CA ALA A 88 -24.69 15.77 -42.65
C ALA A 88 -23.97 15.41 -41.33
N ILE A 89 -23.39 16.40 -40.64
CA ILE A 89 -22.79 16.23 -39.33
C ILE A 89 -23.87 15.87 -38.30
N GLU A 90 -24.99 16.59 -38.25
CA GLU A 90 -26.09 16.27 -37.31
C GLU A 90 -26.65 14.86 -37.55
N ARG A 91 -26.78 14.45 -38.83
CA ARG A 91 -27.13 13.06 -39.16
C ARG A 91 -26.07 12.08 -38.65
N ALA A 92 -24.78 12.37 -38.84
CA ALA A 92 -23.70 11.52 -38.34
C ALA A 92 -23.74 11.38 -36.81
N ARG A 93 -24.04 12.46 -36.08
CA ARG A 93 -24.22 12.46 -34.63
C ARG A 93 -25.39 11.59 -34.19
N PHE A 94 -26.52 11.71 -34.90
CA PHE A 94 -27.69 10.88 -34.65
C PHE A 94 -27.34 9.38 -34.74
N TYR A 95 -26.72 8.93 -35.84
CA TYR A 95 -26.32 7.52 -35.97
C TYR A 95 -25.23 7.09 -35.00
N SER A 96 -24.30 8.00 -34.68
CA SER A 96 -23.23 7.73 -33.72
C SER A 96 -23.76 7.46 -32.31
N THR A 97 -24.92 8.04 -31.95
CA THR A 97 -25.58 7.78 -30.66
C THR A 97 -26.02 6.31 -30.52
N TYR A 98 -26.46 5.69 -31.61
CA TYR A 98 -26.95 4.30 -31.60
C TYR A 98 -25.85 3.27 -31.88
N LEU A 99 -24.97 3.58 -32.83
CA LEU A 99 -23.97 2.64 -33.33
C LEU A 99 -22.61 2.78 -32.67
N LYS A 100 -22.37 3.85 -31.90
CA LYS A 100 -21.14 4.09 -31.14
C LYS A 100 -19.87 3.78 -31.94
N PRO A 101 -19.69 4.35 -33.15
CA PRO A 101 -18.50 4.10 -33.95
C PRO A 101 -17.25 4.69 -33.28
N LEU A 102 -16.05 4.32 -33.71
CA LEU A 102 -14.83 5.02 -33.29
C LEU A 102 -14.70 6.37 -33.98
N PHE A 103 -15.07 6.42 -35.26
CA PHE A 103 -15.02 7.62 -36.09
C PHE A 103 -16.28 7.78 -36.93
N PHE A 104 -16.60 9.01 -37.29
CA PHE A 104 -17.46 9.25 -38.44
C PHE A 104 -16.81 10.22 -39.41
N LEU A 105 -17.04 9.97 -40.70
CA LEU A 105 -16.50 10.70 -41.82
C LEU A 105 -17.65 11.39 -42.56
N VAL A 106 -17.49 12.67 -42.86
CA VAL A 106 -18.42 13.45 -43.68
C VAL A 106 -17.67 14.01 -44.89
N THR A 107 -18.18 13.78 -46.10
CA THR A 107 -17.51 14.25 -47.33
C THR A 107 -18.47 14.58 -48.46
N ASN A 108 -18.08 15.53 -49.32
CA ASN A 108 -18.69 15.77 -50.62
C ASN A 108 -17.76 15.36 -51.79
N GLY A 109 -16.64 14.68 -51.49
CA GLY A 109 -15.61 14.33 -52.47
C GLY A 109 -14.60 15.44 -52.79
N TYR A 110 -14.86 16.67 -52.33
CA TYR A 110 -13.90 17.78 -52.36
C TYR A 110 -13.27 18.04 -51.00
N HIS A 111 -14.03 17.86 -49.92
CA HIS A 111 -13.59 18.03 -48.54
C HIS A 111 -13.93 16.80 -47.72
N VAL A 112 -12.97 16.37 -46.90
CA VAL A 112 -13.13 15.25 -45.98
C VAL A 112 -13.02 15.79 -44.56
N LYS A 113 -14.07 15.55 -43.77
CA LYS A 113 -14.08 15.81 -42.34
C LYS A 113 -14.17 14.48 -41.60
N VAL A 114 -13.26 14.24 -40.66
CA VAL A 114 -13.29 13.05 -39.80
C VAL A 114 -13.41 13.51 -38.35
N PHE A 115 -14.38 12.92 -37.67
CA PHE A 115 -14.67 13.17 -36.28
C PHE A 115 -14.40 11.92 -35.47
N LYS A 116 -13.82 12.10 -34.29
CA LYS A 116 -13.70 11.05 -33.29
C LYS A 116 -14.92 11.07 -32.40
N HIS A 117 -15.61 9.95 -32.29
CA HIS A 117 -16.77 9.82 -31.42
C HIS A 117 -16.34 9.48 -29.99
N PHE A 118 -17.06 10.05 -29.03
CA PHE A 118 -16.88 9.82 -27.60
C PHE A 118 -18.24 9.56 -26.97
N ILE A 119 -18.34 8.59 -26.06
CA ILE A 119 -19.62 8.22 -25.41
C ILE A 119 -20.19 9.38 -24.56
N TYR A 120 -19.34 10.22 -23.97
CA TYR A 120 -19.75 11.22 -22.97
C TYR A 120 -19.43 12.68 -23.36
N HIS A 121 -18.95 12.93 -24.59
CA HIS A 121 -18.56 14.27 -25.05
C HIS A 121 -19.03 14.56 -26.46
N LYS A 122 -19.02 15.86 -26.82
CA LYS A 122 -19.14 16.28 -28.22
C LYS A 122 -17.97 15.72 -29.02
N GLU A 123 -18.25 15.35 -30.26
CA GLU A 123 -17.29 14.69 -31.13
C GLU A 123 -16.20 15.67 -31.54
N GLU A 124 -14.96 15.19 -31.61
CA GLU A 124 -13.79 16.00 -31.90
C GLU A 124 -13.46 15.93 -33.39
N LEU A 125 -13.40 17.09 -34.05
CA LEU A 125 -12.94 17.18 -35.43
C LEU A 125 -11.42 16.97 -35.48
N ILE A 126 -10.99 15.78 -35.90
CA ILE A 126 -9.56 15.39 -35.94
C ILE A 126 -8.94 15.54 -37.33
N PHE A 127 -9.77 15.69 -38.36
CA PHE A 127 -9.32 15.92 -39.73
C PHE A 127 -10.32 16.80 -40.47
N ASP A 128 -9.85 17.91 -41.04
CA ASP A 128 -10.64 18.81 -41.90
C ASP A 128 -9.74 19.35 -43.02
N LYS A 129 -9.76 18.68 -44.17
CA LYS A 129 -8.92 19.06 -45.32
C LYS A 129 -9.63 18.78 -46.63
N SER A 130 -9.23 19.51 -47.67
CA SER A 130 -9.62 19.22 -49.04
C SER A 130 -8.94 17.96 -49.56
N VAL A 131 -9.58 17.29 -50.53
CA VAL A 131 -9.00 16.14 -51.24
C VAL A 131 -7.72 16.53 -52.00
N ASP A 132 -7.62 17.77 -52.49
CA ASP A 132 -6.37 18.27 -53.07
C ASP A 132 -5.24 18.36 -52.04
N SER A 133 -5.54 18.69 -50.78
CA SER A 133 -4.54 18.64 -49.70
C SER A 133 -4.10 17.20 -49.41
N LEU A 134 -5.01 16.23 -49.52
CA LEU A 134 -4.71 14.80 -49.40
C LEU A 134 -3.83 14.26 -50.55
N LYS A 135 -3.62 15.00 -51.64
CA LYS A 135 -2.64 14.61 -52.68
C LYS A 135 -1.18 14.78 -52.21
N ASN A 136 -0.95 15.57 -51.16
CA ASN A 136 0.37 15.67 -50.53
C ASN A 136 0.72 14.33 -49.85
N ALA A 137 1.88 13.77 -50.20
CA ALA A 137 2.30 12.46 -49.73
C ALA A 137 2.42 12.35 -48.19
N SER A 138 2.82 13.43 -47.50
CA SER A 138 2.90 13.44 -46.03
C SER A 138 1.52 13.35 -45.41
N ILE A 139 0.59 14.19 -45.87
CA ILE A 139 -0.80 14.24 -45.36
C ILE A 139 -1.53 12.92 -45.66
N ALA A 140 -1.34 12.35 -46.85
CA ALA A 140 -1.89 11.06 -47.23
C ALA A 140 -1.33 9.91 -46.38
N THR A 141 -0.03 9.95 -46.06
CA THR A 141 0.61 8.96 -45.18
C THR A 141 0.01 9.01 -43.78
N ASP A 142 -0.16 10.21 -43.22
CA ASP A 142 -0.73 10.41 -41.89
C ASP A 142 -2.20 9.96 -41.86
N PHE A 143 -2.97 10.29 -42.90
CA PHE A 143 -4.35 9.84 -43.03
C PHE A 143 -4.43 8.30 -43.10
N TYR A 144 -3.62 7.65 -43.94
CA TYR A 144 -3.58 6.19 -44.05
C TYR A 144 -3.23 5.52 -42.71
N ASN A 145 -2.18 5.99 -42.04
CA ASN A 145 -1.73 5.37 -40.79
C ASN A 145 -2.78 5.45 -39.68
N ASN A 146 -3.57 6.53 -39.64
CA ASN A 146 -4.59 6.74 -38.62
C ASN A 146 -5.93 6.03 -38.91
N PHE A 147 -6.26 5.81 -40.19
CA PHE A 147 -7.59 5.35 -40.58
C PHE A 147 -7.62 4.03 -41.37
N ASN A 148 -6.50 3.33 -41.55
CA ASN A 148 -6.52 2.00 -42.17
C ASN A 148 -7.21 0.97 -41.26
N PHE A 149 -7.79 -0.07 -41.87
CA PHE A 149 -8.62 -1.05 -41.18
C PHE A 149 -7.92 -1.73 -39.99
N ASN A 150 -6.66 -2.15 -40.15
CA ASN A 150 -5.92 -2.82 -39.08
C ASN A 150 -5.69 -1.87 -37.89
N ALA A 151 -5.29 -0.63 -38.17
CA ALA A 151 -5.09 0.37 -37.13
C ALA A 151 -6.39 0.69 -36.38
N VAL A 152 -7.52 0.78 -37.08
CA VAL A 152 -8.81 1.13 -36.46
C VAL A 152 -9.45 -0.06 -35.73
N LYS A 153 -9.32 -1.27 -36.27
CA LYS A 153 -9.91 -2.49 -35.69
C LYS A 153 -9.30 -2.84 -34.33
N ASP A 154 -8.02 -2.56 -34.14
CA ASP A 154 -7.28 -2.90 -32.91
C ASP A 154 -7.47 -1.84 -31.80
N ILE A 155 -8.21 -0.75 -32.06
CA ILE A 155 -8.53 0.25 -31.03
C ILE A 155 -9.59 -0.33 -30.11
N ASP A 156 -9.22 -0.56 -28.85
CA ASP A 156 -10.19 -0.91 -27.82
C ASP A 156 -11.16 0.26 -27.58
N LYS A 157 -12.42 0.06 -27.94
CA LYS A 157 -13.51 1.03 -27.71
C LYS A 157 -13.69 1.37 -26.24
N ASN A 158 -13.42 0.46 -25.32
CA ASN A 158 -13.54 0.73 -23.89
C ASN A 158 -12.42 1.67 -23.46
N THR A 159 -11.16 1.38 -23.83
CA THR A 159 -10.03 2.25 -23.54
C THR A 159 -10.07 3.60 -24.29
N ALA A 160 -10.65 3.66 -25.49
CA ALA A 160 -10.84 4.90 -26.24
C ALA A 160 -11.90 5.85 -25.62
N ASN A 161 -12.83 5.29 -24.82
CA ASN A 161 -13.86 6.02 -24.09
C ASN A 161 -13.52 6.28 -22.62
N ILE A 162 -12.40 5.75 -22.12
CA ILE A 162 -11.83 6.21 -20.85
C ILE A 162 -11.39 7.66 -21.08
N LEU A 163 -12.12 8.59 -20.47
CA LEU A 163 -11.70 9.96 -20.22
C LEU A 163 -10.19 9.97 -19.92
N LYS A 164 -9.37 10.39 -20.88
CA LYS A 164 -7.96 10.61 -20.59
C LYS A 164 -7.91 11.64 -19.48
N TYR A 165 -7.21 11.33 -18.39
CA TYR A 165 -7.04 12.17 -17.19
C TYR A 165 -6.71 13.65 -17.51
N THR A 166 -6.06 13.90 -18.65
CA THR A 166 -5.87 15.24 -19.22
C THR A 166 -7.17 16.07 -19.26
N GLN A 167 -8.32 15.46 -19.57
CA GLN A 167 -9.63 16.11 -19.58
C GLN A 167 -10.22 16.38 -18.18
N TYR A 168 -9.93 15.54 -17.17
CA TYR A 168 -10.28 15.83 -15.76
C TYR A 168 -9.50 17.03 -15.22
N SER A 169 -8.19 17.09 -15.50
CA SER A 169 -7.37 18.28 -15.22
C SER A 169 -7.87 19.50 -15.99
N LEU A 170 -8.44 19.31 -17.19
CA LEU A 170 -9.03 20.39 -17.99
C LEU A 170 -10.38 20.84 -17.45
N ILE A 171 -11.21 20.00 -16.82
CA ILE A 171 -12.44 20.44 -16.15
C ILE A 171 -12.07 21.32 -14.97
N GLU A 172 -11.12 20.90 -14.12
CA GLU A 172 -10.68 21.73 -12.99
C GLU A 172 -9.94 22.99 -13.46
N LYS A 173 -9.06 22.90 -14.47
CA LYS A 173 -8.41 24.07 -15.09
C LYS A 173 -9.41 24.99 -15.81
N SER A 174 -10.49 24.46 -16.39
CA SER A 174 -11.54 25.26 -17.04
C SER A 174 -12.43 25.93 -16.00
N LEU A 175 -12.79 25.24 -14.91
CA LEU A 175 -13.43 25.85 -13.74
C LEU A 175 -12.56 26.97 -13.13
N ARG A 176 -11.23 26.80 -13.12
CA ARG A 176 -10.28 27.85 -12.70
C ARG A 176 -10.11 29.00 -13.71
N ARG A 177 -10.37 28.78 -15.00
CA ARG A 177 -10.27 29.79 -16.08
C ARG A 177 -11.54 30.65 -16.24
N TYR A 178 -12.72 30.10 -15.96
CA TYR A 178 -13.98 30.81 -16.05
C TYR A 178 -14.42 31.35 -14.68
N ASN A 179 -13.83 32.44 -14.17
CA ASN A 179 -14.32 33.27 -13.03
C ASN A 179 -14.97 32.57 -11.80
N LEU A 180 -14.75 31.27 -11.59
CA LEU A 180 -15.25 30.46 -10.49
C LEU A 180 -14.13 30.18 -9.48
N GLN A 181 -13.00 30.91 -9.56
CA GLN A 181 -11.92 30.83 -8.58
C GLN A 181 -12.43 31.11 -7.17
N GLU A 182 -13.35 32.05 -7.00
CA GLU A 182 -14.03 32.27 -5.72
C GLU A 182 -14.85 31.06 -5.28
N ILE A 183 -15.54 30.37 -6.19
CA ILE A 183 -16.35 29.19 -5.84
C ILE A 183 -15.46 28.01 -5.45
N VAL A 184 -14.40 27.74 -6.22
CA VAL A 184 -13.41 26.68 -5.94
C VAL A 184 -12.59 27.00 -4.68
N ALA A 185 -12.15 28.25 -4.47
CA ALA A 185 -11.46 28.67 -3.25
C ALA A 185 -12.39 28.67 -2.02
N ASN A 186 -13.69 28.97 -2.20
CA ASN A 186 -14.71 28.82 -1.15
C ASN A 186 -15.04 27.35 -0.84
N THR A 187 -14.56 26.39 -1.64
CA THR A 187 -14.75 24.95 -1.35
C THR A 187 -13.68 24.37 -0.44
N ASP A 188 -12.48 24.97 -0.42
CA ASP A 188 -11.34 24.42 0.32
C ASP A 188 -11.54 24.54 1.83
N PHE A 189 -11.08 23.52 2.54
CA PHE A 189 -11.11 23.53 3.98
C PHE A 189 -10.06 24.51 4.53
N ARG A 190 -10.37 25.11 5.68
CA ARG A 190 -9.40 25.95 6.39
C ARG A 190 -8.39 25.07 7.10
N PRO A 191 -7.08 25.17 6.81
CA PRO A 191 -6.08 24.31 7.43
C PRO A 191 -6.08 24.49 8.94
N ALA A 192 -6.17 23.37 9.66
CA ALA A 192 -6.21 23.34 11.11
C ALA A 192 -5.83 21.93 11.59
N THR A 193 -5.26 21.86 12.78
CA THR A 193 -5.10 20.61 13.50
C THR A 193 -5.61 20.84 14.91
N PHE A 194 -6.54 20.00 15.37
CA PHE A 194 -7.06 20.08 16.72
C PHE A 194 -7.34 18.69 17.27
N ARG A 195 -7.31 18.58 18.60
CA ARG A 195 -7.46 17.33 19.33
C ARG A 195 -8.48 17.51 20.44
N GLU A 196 -9.48 16.64 20.46
CA GLU A 196 -10.52 16.57 21.47
C GLU A 196 -10.48 15.18 22.11
N GLY A 197 -9.84 15.07 23.28
CA GLY A 197 -9.57 13.78 23.91
C GLY A 197 -8.71 12.88 23.00
N ASN A 198 -9.29 11.75 22.57
CA ASN A 198 -8.65 10.79 21.66
C ASN A 198 -9.05 10.97 20.20
N ARG A 199 -9.90 11.96 19.90
CA ARG A 199 -10.24 12.32 18.53
C ARG A 199 -9.26 13.38 18.04
N LEU A 200 -8.56 13.06 16.96
CA LEU A 200 -7.65 13.94 16.25
C LEU A 200 -8.28 14.33 14.92
N THR A 201 -8.32 15.63 14.61
CA THR A 201 -8.77 16.11 13.30
C THR A 201 -7.65 16.91 12.65
N VAL A 202 -7.26 16.47 11.46
CA VAL A 202 -6.23 17.12 10.64
C VAL A 202 -6.87 17.61 9.36
N VAL A 203 -6.74 18.90 9.10
CA VAL A 203 -7.35 19.59 7.98
C VAL A 203 -6.27 20.23 7.12
N LYS A 204 -6.29 19.88 5.84
CA LYS A 204 -5.56 20.54 4.75
C LYS A 204 -6.56 21.07 3.72
N PRO A 205 -6.17 21.99 2.83
CA PRO A 205 -7.10 22.62 1.89
C PRO A 205 -7.98 21.62 1.13
N LYS A 206 -7.40 20.50 0.68
CA LYS A 206 -8.12 19.49 -0.10
C LYS A 206 -8.68 18.31 0.68
N VAL A 207 -8.16 18.05 1.89
CA VAL A 207 -8.45 16.81 2.63
C VAL A 207 -8.65 17.08 4.11
N VAL A 208 -9.68 16.47 4.68
CA VAL A 208 -9.90 16.37 6.12
C VAL A 208 -9.81 14.91 6.53
N ILE A 209 -9.06 14.63 7.60
CA ILE A 209 -9.07 13.33 8.27
C ILE A 209 -9.49 13.53 9.71
N GLU A 210 -10.58 12.87 10.10
CA GLU A 210 -11.01 12.74 11.47
C GLU A 210 -10.66 11.34 11.96
N CYS A 211 -9.83 11.22 12.98
CA CYS A 211 -9.35 9.94 13.48
C CYS A 211 -9.63 9.79 14.97
N ASN A 212 -10.24 8.68 15.35
CA ASN A 212 -10.26 8.22 16.72
C ASN A 212 -9.00 7.37 16.94
N LEU A 213 -8.07 7.92 17.72
CA LEU A 213 -6.83 7.24 18.09
C LEU A 213 -7.14 5.98 18.92
N PRO A 214 -6.33 4.92 18.80
CA PRO A 214 -6.55 3.70 19.53
C PRO A 214 -6.41 3.97 21.03
N LYS A 215 -7.30 3.36 21.82
CA LYS A 215 -7.20 3.34 23.28
C LYS A 215 -6.60 2.01 23.67
N ALA A 216 -5.36 1.97 24.17
CA ALA A 216 -4.65 0.72 24.43
C ALA A 216 -4.56 -0.18 23.17
N LEU A 217 -4.77 -1.50 23.29
CA LEU A 217 -4.98 -2.44 22.16
C LEU A 217 -6.39 -2.37 21.57
N GLY A 218 -7.17 -1.34 21.95
CA GLY A 218 -8.41 -0.94 21.32
C GLY A 218 -8.22 -0.59 19.84
N GLU A 219 -9.24 -0.88 19.03
CA GLU A 219 -9.22 -0.50 17.62
C GLU A 219 -9.48 1.00 17.47
N GLY A 220 -8.73 1.65 16.57
CA GLY A 220 -8.96 3.01 16.14
C GLY A 220 -9.71 3.03 14.81
N ASN A 221 -10.20 4.19 14.40
CA ASN A 221 -10.81 4.36 13.08
C ASN A 221 -10.60 5.79 12.59
N CYS A 222 -10.78 6.00 11.28
CA CYS A 222 -10.76 7.34 10.72
C CYS A 222 -11.77 7.51 9.59
N GLN A 223 -12.12 8.77 9.34
CA GLN A 223 -12.96 9.20 8.23
C GLN A 223 -12.21 10.25 7.43
N ILE A 224 -12.14 10.05 6.11
CA ILE A 224 -11.46 10.90 5.15
C ILE A 224 -12.52 11.59 4.28
N GLN A 225 -12.36 12.90 4.09
CA GLN A 225 -13.25 13.73 3.28
C GLN A 225 -12.42 14.64 2.36
N PHE A 226 -13.00 14.99 1.20
CA PHE A 226 -12.35 15.79 0.16
C PHE A 226 -13.12 17.09 -0.12
N SER A 227 -12.40 18.18 -0.38
CA SER A 227 -13.02 19.48 -0.71
C SER A 227 -13.48 19.57 -2.17
N SER A 228 -12.86 18.75 -3.03
CA SER A 228 -13.06 18.69 -4.47
C SER A 228 -14.53 18.53 -4.83
N VAL A 229 -14.97 19.28 -5.84
CA VAL A 229 -16.39 19.29 -6.28
C VAL A 229 -16.85 17.88 -6.69
N ILE A 230 -15.95 17.08 -7.28
CA ILE A 230 -16.26 15.73 -7.76
C ILE A 230 -16.41 14.75 -6.59
N LEU A 231 -15.55 14.88 -5.58
CA LEU A 231 -15.52 13.98 -4.41
C LEU A 231 -16.34 14.54 -3.24
N ARG A 232 -17.05 15.65 -3.45
CA ARG A 232 -17.84 16.31 -2.41
C ARG A 232 -18.94 15.38 -1.93
N GLY A 233 -19.01 15.21 -0.61
CA GLY A 233 -19.97 14.32 0.04
C GLY A 233 -19.49 12.87 0.16
N LEU A 234 -18.41 12.48 -0.52
CA LEU A 234 -17.76 11.20 -0.28
C LEU A 234 -17.11 11.23 1.11
N LYS A 235 -17.46 10.25 1.93
CA LYS A 235 -16.84 10.00 3.23
C LYS A 235 -16.29 8.59 3.24
N VAL A 236 -14.96 8.47 3.28
CA VAL A 236 -14.29 7.17 3.31
C VAL A 236 -13.97 6.83 4.76
N SER A 237 -14.56 5.76 5.28
CA SER A 237 -14.29 5.27 6.64
C SER A 237 -13.29 4.12 6.60
N LEU A 238 -12.24 4.20 7.42
CA LEU A 238 -11.21 3.17 7.57
C LEU A 238 -11.20 2.66 9.01
N ASN A 239 -11.10 1.34 9.17
CA ASN A 239 -10.93 0.70 10.46
C ASN A 239 -9.44 0.57 10.84
N HIS A 240 -9.18 0.03 12.03
CA HIS A 240 -7.84 -0.15 12.58
C HIS A 240 -6.91 -0.93 11.64
N GLN A 241 -7.39 -2.03 11.08
CA GLN A 241 -6.62 -2.88 10.17
C GLN A 241 -6.20 -2.13 8.89
N TYR A 242 -7.09 -1.32 8.30
CA TYR A 242 -6.74 -0.51 7.13
C TYR A 242 -5.78 0.62 7.45
N ILE A 243 -5.93 1.28 8.60
CA ILE A 243 -5.01 2.36 9.02
C ILE A 243 -3.59 1.79 9.17
N LEU A 244 -3.43 0.69 9.89
CA LEU A 244 -2.14 0.05 10.11
C LEU A 244 -1.59 -0.56 8.81
N GLY A 245 -2.35 -1.44 8.16
CA GLY A 245 -1.87 -2.23 7.03
C GLY A 245 -1.70 -1.46 5.71
N LYS A 246 -2.28 -0.27 5.58
CA LYS A 246 -2.19 0.53 4.33
C LYS A 246 -1.57 1.91 4.52
N LEU A 247 -1.96 2.66 5.56
CA LEU A 247 -1.56 4.06 5.67
C LEU A 247 -0.24 4.26 6.40
N MET A 248 0.17 3.30 7.24
CA MET A 248 1.31 3.43 8.15
C MET A 248 2.68 3.30 7.46
N THR A 249 2.75 2.67 6.29
CA THR A 249 4.02 2.48 5.57
C THR A 249 4.35 3.70 4.70
N GLY A 250 5.62 4.13 4.70
CA GLY A 250 6.09 5.24 3.88
C GLY A 250 5.65 6.63 4.38
N LEU A 251 5.49 6.80 5.70
CA LEU A 251 5.20 8.13 6.27
C LEU A 251 6.31 9.14 5.93
N ASN A 252 5.91 10.40 5.78
CA ASN A 252 6.78 11.53 5.44
C ASN A 252 7.50 11.41 4.08
N THR A 253 7.04 10.54 3.18
CA THR A 253 7.57 10.45 1.82
C THR A 253 6.67 11.19 0.83
N ARG A 254 7.25 11.66 -0.27
CA ARG A 254 6.44 12.22 -1.36
C ARG A 254 5.64 11.16 -2.10
N PRO A 255 4.48 11.50 -2.71
CA PRO A 255 3.65 10.56 -3.45
C PRO A 255 4.40 9.82 -4.56
N GLU A 256 5.26 10.52 -5.31
CA GLU A 256 5.96 10.00 -6.49
C GLU A 256 7.12 9.04 -6.17
N TRP A 257 7.53 8.91 -4.90
CA TRP A 257 8.64 8.03 -4.52
C TRP A 257 8.27 6.55 -4.46
N GLY A 258 6.97 6.21 -4.51
CA GLY A 258 6.51 4.82 -4.45
C GLY A 258 6.80 4.11 -3.13
N CYS A 259 6.94 4.87 -2.03
CA CYS A 259 7.09 4.32 -0.67
C CYS A 259 5.75 4.03 0.02
N ARG A 260 4.64 4.54 -0.51
CA ARG A 260 3.30 4.43 0.08
C ARG A 260 2.49 3.40 -0.68
N SER A 261 2.12 2.30 -0.04
CA SER A 261 1.45 1.16 -0.68
C SER A 261 0.05 1.47 -1.23
N PHE A 262 -0.61 2.48 -0.66
CA PHE A 262 -1.94 2.91 -1.05
C PHE A 262 -1.96 3.87 -2.24
N LEU A 263 -0.79 4.24 -2.77
CA LEU A 263 -0.65 5.14 -3.91
C LEU A 263 -0.03 4.44 -5.11
N LYS A 264 -0.60 4.71 -6.28
CA LYS A 264 -0.03 4.31 -7.57
C LYS A 264 -0.10 5.50 -8.52
N GLN A 265 1.05 5.97 -8.97
CA GLN A 265 1.12 7.04 -9.95
C GLN A 265 0.57 6.56 -11.30
N LEU A 266 -0.38 7.30 -11.86
CA LEU A 266 -0.95 7.03 -13.18
C LEU A 266 -0.26 7.89 -14.25
N ASP A 267 -0.02 9.16 -13.94
CA ASP A 267 0.77 10.10 -14.74
C ASP A 267 1.42 11.18 -13.85
N ASP A 268 2.09 12.18 -14.44
CA ASP A 268 2.80 13.24 -13.73
C ASP A 268 1.91 14.06 -12.78
N ASN A 269 0.59 14.08 -12.99
CA ASN A 269 -0.35 14.88 -12.22
C ASN A 269 -1.45 14.04 -11.56
N ALA A 270 -1.42 12.71 -11.66
CA ALA A 270 -2.51 11.82 -11.27
C ALA A 270 -2.03 10.64 -10.43
N PHE A 271 -2.77 10.35 -9.37
CA PHE A 271 -2.52 9.19 -8.53
C PHE A 271 -3.82 8.40 -8.33
N GLU A 272 -3.74 7.09 -8.55
CA GLU A 272 -4.71 6.13 -8.05
C GLU A 272 -4.45 5.92 -6.56
N VAL A 273 -5.49 6.13 -5.74
CA VAL A 273 -5.42 6.08 -4.28
C VAL A 273 -6.41 5.04 -3.78
N ASN A 274 -5.90 4.01 -3.11
CA ASN A 274 -6.70 2.94 -2.51
C ASN A 274 -6.93 3.21 -1.02
N LEU A 275 -8.16 3.55 -0.65
CA LEU A 275 -8.57 3.82 0.72
C LEU A 275 -9.60 2.76 1.16
N GLY A 276 -9.10 1.64 1.67
CA GLY A 276 -9.93 0.54 2.14
C GLY A 276 -10.52 -0.25 0.98
N GLN A 277 -11.83 -0.17 0.81
CA GLN A 277 -12.55 -0.80 -0.32
C GLN A 277 -12.81 0.19 -1.47
N ILE A 278 -12.38 1.45 -1.33
CA ILE A 278 -12.66 2.51 -2.28
C ILE A 278 -11.37 2.89 -2.99
N THR A 279 -11.40 2.93 -4.32
CA THR A 279 -10.33 3.48 -5.14
C THR A 279 -10.81 4.82 -5.71
N VAL A 280 -10.02 5.87 -5.49
CA VAL A 280 -10.25 7.20 -6.06
C VAL A 280 -9.04 7.64 -6.87
N ILE A 281 -9.26 8.48 -7.88
CA ILE A 281 -8.18 9.13 -8.61
C ILE A 281 -8.08 10.56 -8.11
N LEU A 282 -6.90 10.93 -7.61
CA LEU A 282 -6.62 12.25 -7.06
C LEU A 282 -5.58 12.99 -7.90
N SER A 283 -5.69 14.31 -7.90
CA SER A 283 -4.64 15.21 -8.40
C SER A 283 -3.38 15.15 -7.55
N ASP A 284 -2.28 15.71 -8.07
CA ASP A 284 -1.03 15.91 -7.34
C ASP A 284 -1.24 16.67 -6.02
N LEU A 285 -2.02 17.76 -6.05
CA LEU A 285 -2.32 18.58 -4.87
C LEU A 285 -3.18 17.83 -3.85
N GLU A 286 -4.25 17.17 -4.27
CA GLU A 286 -5.11 16.37 -3.38
C GLU A 286 -4.33 15.22 -2.76
N THR A 287 -3.46 14.56 -3.54
CA THR A 287 -2.62 13.46 -3.06
C THR A 287 -1.57 13.95 -2.06
N ALA A 288 -0.96 15.11 -2.31
CA ALA A 288 -0.01 15.72 -1.39
C ALA A 288 -0.69 16.08 -0.05
N ASP A 289 -1.85 16.74 -0.09
CA ASP A 289 -2.63 17.07 1.11
C ASP A 289 -3.08 15.81 1.87
N LEU A 290 -3.51 14.77 1.15
CA LEU A 290 -3.84 13.47 1.74
C LEU A 290 -2.63 12.88 2.49
N CYS A 291 -1.46 12.86 1.85
CA CYS A 291 -0.23 12.36 2.47
C CYS A 291 0.14 13.14 3.73
N LEU A 292 0.05 14.48 3.69
CA LEU A 292 0.34 15.33 4.84
C LEU A 292 -0.63 15.10 6.00
N CYS A 293 -1.92 14.90 5.72
CA CYS A 293 -2.89 14.54 6.75
C CYS A 293 -2.58 13.15 7.35
N ILE A 294 -2.32 12.16 6.50
CA ILE A 294 -1.98 10.80 6.92
C ILE A 294 -0.72 10.80 7.77
N ASP A 295 0.32 11.54 7.40
CA ASP A 295 1.57 11.59 8.15
C ASP A 295 1.36 12.05 9.59
N VAL A 296 0.55 13.09 9.80
CA VAL A 296 0.22 13.58 11.15
C VAL A 296 -0.63 12.56 11.91
N VAL A 297 -1.69 12.04 11.28
CA VAL A 297 -2.60 11.08 11.93
C VAL A 297 -1.87 9.80 12.32
N CYS A 298 -1.16 9.18 11.39
CA CYS A 298 -0.46 7.92 11.60
C CYS A 298 0.71 8.07 12.58
N GLN A 299 1.38 9.23 12.65
CA GLN A 299 2.39 9.48 13.69
C GLN A 299 1.78 9.47 15.09
N GLU A 300 0.66 10.18 15.30
CA GLU A 300 -0.02 10.19 16.60
C GLU A 300 -0.63 8.82 16.93
N TYR A 301 -1.14 8.11 15.92
CA TYR A 301 -1.65 6.75 16.04
C TYR A 301 -0.56 5.77 16.48
N LYS A 302 0.61 5.82 15.83
CA LYS A 302 1.80 5.03 16.20
C LYS A 302 2.26 5.35 17.61
N LYS A 303 2.36 6.64 17.98
CA LYS A 303 2.72 7.05 19.35
C LYS A 303 1.76 6.51 20.40
N ALA A 304 0.44 6.50 20.11
CA ALA A 304 -0.55 5.98 21.04
C ALA A 304 -0.35 4.48 21.32
N ILE A 305 -0.07 3.69 20.28
CA ILE A 305 0.22 2.24 20.41
C ILE A 305 1.54 2.00 21.13
N ILE A 306 2.62 2.71 20.74
CA ILE A 306 3.93 2.56 21.38
C ILE A 306 3.85 2.89 22.87
N ASN A 307 3.24 4.02 23.21
CA ASN A 307 3.07 4.44 24.60
C ASN A 307 2.28 3.40 25.42
N PHE A 308 1.32 2.72 24.80
CA PHE A 308 0.62 1.64 25.47
C PHE A 308 1.53 0.42 25.70
N GLU A 309 2.23 -0.03 24.67
CA GLU A 309 3.09 -1.22 24.74
C GLU A 309 4.26 -1.02 25.74
N ASP A 310 4.82 0.19 25.79
CA ASP A 310 5.87 0.57 26.73
C ASP A 310 5.36 0.55 28.17
N VAL A 311 4.16 1.10 28.40
CA VAL A 311 3.60 1.25 29.75
C VAL A 311 3.15 -0.08 30.34
N LEU A 312 2.58 -0.98 29.55
CA LEU A 312 2.20 -2.31 30.01
C LEU A 312 3.32 -3.35 29.85
N GLU A 313 4.48 -2.95 29.32
CA GLU A 313 5.65 -3.78 29.08
C GLU A 313 5.33 -5.03 28.23
N THR A 314 4.70 -4.84 27.07
CA THR A 314 4.06 -5.92 26.30
C THR A 314 4.82 -6.35 25.04
N TRP A 315 5.90 -5.64 24.70
CA TRP A 315 6.65 -5.83 23.46
C TRP A 315 7.27 -7.21 23.27
N ASP A 316 7.73 -7.82 24.36
CA ASP A 316 8.43 -9.11 24.33
C ASP A 316 7.47 -10.30 24.41
N PHE A 317 6.16 -10.03 24.40
CA PHE A 317 5.12 -11.02 24.53
C PHE A 317 4.30 -11.15 23.25
N GLU A 318 3.81 -12.36 22.99
CA GLU A 318 2.91 -12.64 21.87
C GLU A 318 1.52 -12.07 22.14
N PHE A 319 0.99 -11.29 21.20
CA PHE A 319 -0.40 -10.82 21.26
C PHE A 319 -1.35 -11.92 20.81
N ILE A 320 -2.44 -12.11 21.55
CA ILE A 320 -3.44 -13.13 21.27
C ILE A 320 -4.83 -12.48 21.23
N GLN A 321 -5.57 -12.77 20.15
CA GLN A 321 -6.99 -12.47 20.03
C GLN A 321 -7.78 -13.76 19.82
N PHE A 322 -8.78 -14.03 20.66
CA PHE A 322 -9.67 -15.19 20.55
C PHE A 322 -11.01 -14.92 21.23
N LEU A 323 -12.13 -15.37 20.65
CA LEU A 323 -13.47 -15.25 21.27
C LEU A 323 -13.77 -13.83 21.80
N ASP A 324 -13.44 -12.79 21.02
CA ASP A 324 -13.54 -11.36 21.38
C ASP A 324 -12.68 -10.91 22.57
N VAL A 325 -11.86 -11.81 23.14
CA VAL A 325 -10.84 -11.51 24.13
C VAL A 325 -9.58 -11.03 23.42
N ARG A 326 -8.98 -9.96 23.96
CA ARG A 326 -7.66 -9.46 23.60
C ARG A 326 -6.74 -9.61 24.79
N GLY A 327 -5.57 -10.19 24.56
CA GLY A 327 -4.63 -10.42 25.63
C GLY A 327 -3.25 -10.77 25.13
N ILE A 328 -2.39 -11.11 26.08
CA ILE A 328 -0.98 -11.32 25.86
C ILE A 328 -0.59 -12.65 26.47
N ASN A 329 0.11 -13.49 25.71
CA ASN A 329 0.60 -14.77 26.20
C ASN A 329 1.75 -14.53 27.19
N LEU A 330 1.58 -14.89 28.46
CA LEU A 330 2.64 -14.75 29.45
C LEU A 330 3.57 -15.98 29.46
N PHE A 331 3.00 -17.17 29.49
CA PHE A 331 3.69 -18.47 29.51
C PHE A 331 2.65 -19.59 29.38
N SER A 332 3.10 -20.83 29.29
CA SER A 332 2.23 -22.01 29.28
C SER A 332 2.47 -22.91 30.49
N VAL A 333 1.42 -23.56 30.98
CA VAL A 333 1.44 -24.55 32.07
C VAL A 333 0.66 -25.79 31.65
N ASP A 334 0.80 -26.88 32.41
CA ASP A 334 -0.12 -28.00 32.24
C ASP A 334 -1.52 -27.70 32.85
N ALA A 335 -2.53 -28.44 32.39
CA ALA A 335 -3.91 -28.26 32.85
C ALA A 335 -4.08 -28.54 34.34
N LYS A 336 -3.27 -29.46 34.90
CA LYS A 336 -3.26 -29.80 36.32
C LYS A 336 -2.85 -28.59 37.18
N LEU A 337 -1.74 -27.94 36.85
CA LEU A 337 -1.23 -26.77 37.54
C LEU A 337 -2.19 -25.59 37.39
N TRP A 338 -2.76 -25.37 36.20
CA TRP A 338 -3.81 -24.36 36.03
C TRP A 338 -5.00 -24.59 36.97
N GLN A 339 -5.49 -25.83 37.07
CA GLN A 339 -6.60 -26.16 37.97
C GLN A 339 -6.24 -25.90 39.44
N LEU A 340 -5.01 -26.20 39.86
CA LEU A 340 -4.54 -25.90 41.21
C LEU A 340 -4.48 -24.38 41.45
N MET A 341 -3.94 -23.61 40.51
CA MET A 341 -3.91 -22.14 40.58
C MET A 341 -5.32 -21.55 40.72
N TYR A 342 -6.26 -22.04 39.91
CA TYR A 342 -7.65 -21.59 39.93
C TYR A 342 -8.35 -21.96 41.25
N ASN A 343 -8.17 -23.19 41.74
CA ASN A 343 -8.75 -23.63 43.01
C ASN A 343 -8.21 -22.81 44.19
N PHE A 344 -6.90 -22.55 44.21
CA PHE A 344 -6.28 -21.71 45.22
C PHE A 344 -6.87 -20.29 45.18
N ALA A 345 -7.03 -19.70 43.99
CA ALA A 345 -7.62 -18.36 43.86
C ALA A 345 -9.07 -18.31 44.40
N ASN A 346 -9.86 -19.36 44.20
CA ASN A 346 -11.22 -19.47 44.73
C ASN A 346 -11.25 -19.62 46.27
N GLU A 347 -10.31 -20.38 46.84
CA GLU A 347 -10.20 -20.57 48.29
C GLU A 347 -9.73 -19.31 49.01
N PHE A 348 -8.80 -18.56 48.40
CA PHE A 348 -8.29 -17.30 48.93
C PHE A 348 -9.01 -16.08 48.33
N ASN A 349 -10.34 -16.13 48.28
CA ASN A 349 -11.15 -14.99 47.83
C ASN A 349 -11.07 -13.81 48.82
N TYR A 350 -10.91 -12.57 48.33
CA TYR A 350 -10.77 -11.37 49.17
C TYR A 350 -11.94 -11.16 50.15
N ALA A 351 -13.14 -11.67 49.82
CA ALA A 351 -14.32 -11.58 50.67
C ALA A 351 -14.33 -12.61 51.83
N GLN A 352 -13.48 -13.64 51.75
CA GLN A 352 -13.52 -14.80 52.65
C GLN A 352 -12.42 -14.77 53.74
N GLY A 353 -11.45 -13.85 53.66
CA GLY A 353 -10.41 -13.75 54.67
C GLY A 353 -9.52 -12.52 54.54
N LYS A 354 -8.44 -12.49 55.33
CA LYS A 354 -7.55 -11.32 55.49
C LYS A 354 -6.06 -11.65 55.40
N SER A 355 -5.69 -12.88 55.03
CA SER A 355 -4.28 -13.18 54.76
C SER A 355 -3.79 -12.39 53.55
N GLU A 356 -2.47 -12.29 53.39
CA GLU A 356 -1.88 -11.60 52.24
C GLU A 356 -2.34 -12.16 50.88
N TRP A 357 -2.76 -13.44 50.85
CA TRP A 357 -3.23 -14.18 49.68
C TRP A 357 -4.71 -13.99 49.38
N HIS A 358 -5.50 -13.41 50.29
CA HIS A 358 -6.92 -13.08 50.06
C HIS A 358 -7.05 -11.84 49.15
N LEU A 359 -6.58 -11.98 47.91
CA LEU A 359 -6.47 -10.94 46.89
C LEU A 359 -7.17 -11.31 45.58
N PHE A 360 -7.93 -12.40 45.57
CA PHE A 360 -8.61 -12.90 44.38
C PHE A 360 -10.11 -12.63 44.44
N GLN A 361 -10.70 -12.36 43.30
CA GLN A 361 -12.15 -12.37 43.13
C GLN A 361 -12.57 -13.65 42.40
N GLN A 362 -13.62 -14.31 42.89
CA GLN A 362 -14.18 -15.48 42.24
C GLN A 362 -14.78 -15.09 40.88
N GLU A 363 -14.35 -15.81 39.84
CA GLU A 363 -14.81 -15.71 38.46
C GLU A 363 -14.93 -17.14 37.90
N ASP A 364 -15.68 -17.35 36.81
CA ASP A 364 -16.01 -18.70 36.32
C ASP A 364 -14.79 -19.51 35.86
N ILE A 365 -13.89 -18.87 35.10
CA ILE A 365 -12.72 -19.53 34.50
C ILE A 365 -11.44 -18.69 34.57
N SER A 366 -11.53 -17.45 35.04
CA SER A 366 -10.41 -16.51 35.09
C SER A 366 -9.88 -16.35 36.50
N ILE A 367 -8.63 -15.92 36.63
CA ILE A 367 -8.06 -15.49 37.90
C ILE A 367 -8.01 -13.96 37.88
N ARG A 368 -8.90 -13.33 38.66
CA ARG A 368 -8.93 -11.88 38.84
C ARG A 368 -8.24 -11.49 40.13
N ILE A 369 -7.21 -10.68 40.01
CA ILE A 369 -6.43 -10.16 41.14
C ILE A 369 -7.03 -8.82 41.53
N SER A 370 -7.76 -8.78 42.65
CA SER A 370 -8.51 -7.62 43.12
C SER A 370 -8.69 -7.63 44.62
N ARG A 371 -8.59 -6.45 45.25
CA ARG A 371 -8.96 -6.24 46.66
C ARG A 371 -10.35 -5.62 46.82
N GLY A 372 -11.21 -5.75 45.82
CA GLY A 372 -12.58 -5.19 45.79
C GLY A 372 -12.67 -3.68 45.57
N ILE A 373 -11.59 -2.92 45.84
CA ILE A 373 -11.50 -1.48 45.58
C ILE A 373 -10.89 -1.21 44.20
N ARG A 374 -9.96 -2.06 43.77
CA ARG A 374 -9.20 -1.90 42.53
C ARG A 374 -8.78 -3.26 41.98
N ASP A 375 -8.88 -3.41 40.67
CA ASP A 375 -8.36 -4.56 39.94
C ASP A 375 -6.90 -4.32 39.55
N HIS A 376 -6.08 -5.34 39.78
CA HIS A 376 -4.65 -5.32 39.48
C HIS A 376 -4.35 -6.00 38.14
N ALA A 377 -4.91 -7.20 37.91
CA ALA A 377 -4.72 -7.97 36.68
C ALA A 377 -5.85 -8.97 36.47
N PHE A 378 -6.07 -9.33 35.20
CA PHE A 378 -7.00 -10.36 34.76
C PHE A 378 -6.23 -11.44 34.01
N ILE A 379 -6.38 -12.69 34.44
CA ILE A 379 -5.63 -13.82 33.88
C ILE A 379 -6.62 -14.85 33.35
N LEU A 380 -6.47 -15.21 32.07
CA LEU A 380 -7.34 -16.15 31.38
C LEU A 380 -6.58 -17.41 30.93
N PRO A 381 -7.21 -18.59 31.00
CA PRO A 381 -6.69 -19.79 30.39
C PRO A 381 -7.07 -19.85 28.91
N LYS A 382 -6.12 -20.21 28.05
CA LYS A 382 -6.38 -20.60 26.66
C LYS A 382 -5.79 -21.98 26.38
N PRO A 383 -6.59 -23.04 26.24
CA PRO A 383 -6.08 -24.35 25.83
C PRO A 383 -5.48 -24.29 24.42
N VAL A 384 -4.32 -24.91 24.21
CA VAL A 384 -3.64 -24.91 22.90
C VAL A 384 -4.45 -25.67 21.85
N ASN A 385 -5.14 -26.73 22.25
CA ASN A 385 -6.07 -27.50 21.42
C ASN A 385 -7.14 -28.18 22.29
N TYR A 386 -8.11 -28.86 21.66
CA TYR A 386 -9.20 -29.53 22.38
C TYR A 386 -8.71 -30.63 23.35
N LEU A 387 -7.60 -31.30 23.02
CA LEU A 387 -6.98 -32.31 23.89
C LEU A 387 -6.27 -31.68 25.10
N SER A 388 -6.04 -30.36 25.07
CA SER A 388 -5.36 -29.64 26.14
C SER A 388 -6.21 -29.44 27.39
N ILE A 389 -7.49 -29.84 27.35
CA ILE A 389 -8.40 -29.86 28.51
C ILE A 389 -8.14 -31.10 29.40
N LEU A 390 -7.44 -32.11 28.88
CA LEU A 390 -7.03 -33.28 29.66
C LEU A 390 -5.92 -32.92 30.66
N PRO A 391 -5.70 -33.71 31.74
CA PRO A 391 -4.77 -33.38 32.82
C PRO A 391 -3.32 -33.08 32.39
N ASN A 392 -2.88 -33.66 31.28
CA ASN A 392 -1.53 -33.47 30.72
C ASN A 392 -1.52 -32.47 29.55
N GLY A 393 -2.62 -31.74 29.37
CA GLY A 393 -2.81 -30.75 28.31
C GLY A 393 -2.12 -29.44 28.62
N THR A 394 -1.77 -28.66 27.58
CA THR A 394 -1.08 -27.37 27.73
C THR A 394 -2.08 -26.21 27.70
N ILE A 395 -2.02 -25.37 28.73
CA ILE A 395 -2.82 -24.15 28.86
C ILE A 395 -1.90 -22.94 28.75
N ASN A 396 -2.19 -22.06 27.80
CA ASN A 396 -1.55 -20.74 27.74
C ASN A 396 -2.19 -19.82 28.78
N VAL A 397 -1.35 -19.18 29.59
CA VAL A 397 -1.73 -18.21 30.61
C VAL A 397 -1.73 -16.82 29.98
N ILE A 398 -2.90 -16.24 29.82
CA ILE A 398 -3.11 -14.99 29.08
C ILE A 398 -3.35 -13.83 30.05
N TYR A 399 -2.59 -12.76 29.90
CA TYR A 399 -2.93 -11.46 30.50
C TYR A 399 -4.02 -10.80 29.66
N GLU A 400 -5.22 -10.64 30.23
CA GLU A 400 -6.37 -10.07 29.54
C GLU A 400 -6.40 -8.54 29.64
N ILE A 401 -6.70 -7.89 28.51
CA ILE A 401 -6.96 -6.45 28.44
C ILE A 401 -8.45 -6.26 28.10
N ASN A 402 -9.29 -6.27 29.12
CA ASN A 402 -10.74 -6.11 28.99
C ASN A 402 -11.23 -4.66 29.18
N ASP A 403 -12.49 -4.40 28.84
CA ASP A 403 -13.07 -3.04 28.90
C ASP A 403 -13.09 -2.45 30.32
N VAL A 404 -13.21 -3.27 31.37
CA VAL A 404 -13.14 -2.81 32.77
C VAL A 404 -11.73 -2.32 33.08
N HIS A 405 -10.73 -3.08 32.65
CA HIS A 405 -9.33 -2.70 32.72
C HIS A 405 -9.10 -1.38 31.96
N LEU A 406 -9.60 -1.25 30.72
CA LEU A 406 -9.49 -0.03 29.91
C LEU A 406 -10.20 1.18 30.54
N GLN A 407 -11.40 1.00 31.09
CA GLN A 407 -12.14 2.06 31.79
C GLN A 407 -11.44 2.51 33.07
N SER A 408 -10.75 1.60 33.76
CA SER A 408 -9.94 1.96 34.94
C SER A 408 -8.74 2.83 34.57
N LEU A 409 -8.19 2.65 33.36
CA LEU A 409 -7.13 3.49 32.81
C LEU A 409 -7.70 4.85 32.34
N ASP A 410 -8.91 4.90 31.77
CA ASP A 410 -9.53 6.13 31.24
C ASP A 410 -10.04 7.13 32.31
N LYS A 411 -10.17 6.76 33.58
CA LYS A 411 -10.67 7.65 34.65
C LYS A 411 -9.67 8.75 35.08
N GLY A 412 -8.47 8.76 34.52
CA GLY A 412 -7.49 9.83 34.72
C GLY A 412 -7.48 10.82 33.55
N GLU A 413 -7.28 12.11 33.82
CA GLU A 413 -6.83 13.05 32.77
C GLU A 413 -5.60 12.43 32.08
N LEU A 414 -5.53 12.57 30.74
CA LEU A 414 -4.66 11.88 29.75
C LEU A 414 -3.18 11.59 30.13
N SER A 415 -2.67 12.14 31.25
CA SER A 415 -1.34 11.97 31.82
C SER A 415 -1.27 11.24 33.18
N THR A 416 -2.38 10.72 33.74
CA THR A 416 -2.41 10.19 35.13
C THR A 416 -2.64 8.67 35.26
N TRP A 417 -3.11 7.98 34.22
CA TRP A 417 -3.33 6.53 34.32
C TRP A 417 -2.03 5.72 34.44
N GLN A 418 -0.95 6.21 33.83
CA GLN A 418 0.40 5.65 34.00
C GLN A 418 0.87 5.68 35.46
N GLN A 419 0.44 6.69 36.24
CA GLN A 419 0.74 6.78 37.67
C GLN A 419 0.01 5.72 38.49
N ASN A 420 -1.04 5.14 37.91
CA ASN A 420 -1.80 4.05 38.48
C ASN A 420 -1.27 2.68 38.05
N ILE A 421 -0.13 2.61 37.35
CA ILE A 421 0.49 1.36 36.93
C ILE A 421 1.67 1.00 37.84
N GLY A 422 1.78 -0.29 38.12
CA GLY A 422 2.79 -0.86 39.01
C GLY A 422 2.16 -1.63 40.17
N PRO A 423 2.98 -2.09 41.14
CA PRO A 423 2.56 -3.06 42.16
C PRO A 423 1.35 -2.64 43.01
N ARG A 424 1.11 -1.33 43.16
CA ARG A 424 0.01 -0.75 43.96
C ARG A 424 -1.23 -0.37 43.14
N GLY A 425 -1.16 -0.51 41.81
CA GLY A 425 -2.25 -0.20 40.90
C GLY A 425 -2.39 -1.31 39.86
N THR A 426 -2.66 -0.96 38.61
CA THR A 426 -2.74 -1.93 37.52
C THR A 426 -1.37 -2.53 37.23
N TRP A 427 -1.26 -3.85 37.23
CA TRP A 427 0.01 -4.55 37.00
C TRP A 427 0.33 -4.62 35.51
N THR A 428 1.60 -4.48 35.15
CA THR A 428 2.09 -4.68 33.78
C THR A 428 2.07 -6.17 33.41
N ALA A 429 2.14 -6.50 32.12
CA ALA A 429 2.22 -7.90 31.68
C ALA A 429 3.48 -8.57 32.25
N LYS A 430 4.61 -7.86 32.19
CA LYS A 430 5.90 -8.31 32.75
C LYS A 430 5.85 -8.49 34.27
N TYR A 431 5.33 -7.52 35.02
CA TYR A 431 5.20 -7.67 36.47
C TYR A 431 4.26 -8.82 36.84
N THR A 432 3.15 -8.98 36.11
CA THR A 432 2.21 -10.09 36.33
C THR A 432 2.89 -11.43 36.09
N GLN A 433 3.62 -11.60 34.98
CA GLN A 433 4.40 -12.81 34.71
C GLN A 433 5.39 -13.10 35.84
N GLN A 434 6.19 -12.11 36.25
CA GLN A 434 7.18 -12.28 37.32
C GLN A 434 6.53 -12.64 38.66
N TRP A 435 5.41 -12.01 39.01
CA TRP A 435 4.68 -12.33 40.24
C TRP A 435 4.10 -13.74 40.20
N LEU A 436 3.55 -14.15 39.05
CA LEU A 436 3.01 -15.50 38.86
C LEU A 436 4.10 -16.56 39.03
N LEU A 437 5.24 -16.40 38.36
CA LEU A 437 6.33 -17.36 38.37
C LEU A 437 7.08 -17.40 39.70
N ASN A 438 7.32 -16.23 40.32
CA ASN A 438 8.22 -16.15 41.50
C ASN A 438 7.47 -16.19 42.84
N GLN A 439 6.16 -15.93 42.85
CA GLN A 439 5.39 -15.87 44.11
C GLN A 439 4.18 -16.80 44.08
N PHE A 440 3.26 -16.61 43.12
CA PHE A 440 1.96 -17.29 43.16
C PHE A 440 2.07 -18.80 42.91
N ILE A 441 2.68 -19.20 41.79
CA ILE A 441 2.82 -20.62 41.43
C ILE A 441 3.61 -21.38 42.51
N PRO A 442 4.78 -20.91 42.97
CA PRO A 442 5.48 -21.56 44.09
C PRO A 442 4.60 -21.72 45.33
N LYS A 443 3.78 -20.72 45.67
CA LYS A 443 2.89 -20.81 46.83
C LYS A 443 1.75 -21.82 46.64
N VAL A 444 1.17 -21.88 45.45
CA VAL A 444 0.14 -22.86 45.09
C VAL A 444 0.71 -24.28 45.19
N VAL A 445 1.92 -24.48 44.66
CA VAL A 445 2.62 -25.77 44.72
C VAL A 445 2.90 -26.18 46.16
N ASP A 446 3.48 -25.30 46.99
CA ASP A 446 3.73 -25.51 48.43
C ASP A 446 2.44 -25.85 49.21
N TYR A 447 1.35 -25.12 48.96
CA TYR A 447 0.07 -25.35 49.63
C TYR A 447 -0.48 -26.75 49.38
N TYR A 448 -0.48 -27.18 48.11
CA TYR A 448 -1.06 -28.46 47.71
C TYR A 448 -0.08 -29.64 47.83
N SER A 449 1.24 -29.43 47.78
CA SER A 449 2.23 -30.49 48.04
C SER A 449 2.10 -31.02 49.46
N HIS A 450 1.90 -30.13 50.43
CA HIS A 450 1.63 -30.48 51.83
C HIS A 450 0.30 -31.21 52.02
N GLN A 451 -0.72 -30.91 51.22
CA GLN A 451 -2.07 -31.46 51.39
C GLN A 451 -2.27 -32.80 50.65
N TYR A 452 -1.61 -33.01 49.51
CA TYR A 452 -1.89 -34.11 48.59
C TYR A 452 -0.67 -34.95 48.19
N SER A 453 0.51 -34.74 48.79
CA SER A 453 1.75 -35.47 48.47
C SER A 453 2.14 -35.40 46.99
N LEU A 454 1.97 -34.23 46.37
CA LEU A 454 2.35 -33.98 44.98
C LEU A 454 3.85 -33.68 44.87
N SER A 455 4.48 -34.08 43.77
CA SER A 455 5.87 -33.71 43.47
C SER A 455 5.96 -32.25 43.02
N GLU A 456 6.67 -31.42 43.79
CA GLU A 456 6.90 -30.01 43.46
C GLU A 456 7.73 -29.85 42.18
N GLU A 457 8.74 -30.71 42.02
CA GLU A 457 9.63 -30.72 40.86
C GLU A 457 8.86 -31.06 39.56
N GLU A 458 7.89 -31.97 39.62
CA GLU A 458 7.04 -32.32 38.48
C GLU A 458 6.17 -31.13 38.03
N LEU A 459 5.56 -30.40 38.97
CA LEU A 459 4.68 -29.27 38.66
C LEU A 459 5.45 -28.07 38.11
N LEU A 460 6.65 -27.80 38.64
CA LEU A 460 7.48 -26.68 38.18
C LEU A 460 8.15 -26.95 36.83
N ASN A 461 8.54 -28.20 36.54
CA ASN A 461 9.14 -28.58 35.25
C ASN A 461 8.19 -28.44 34.06
N ASN A 462 6.88 -28.35 34.30
CA ASN A 462 5.86 -28.23 33.25
C ASN A 462 5.53 -26.77 32.87
N ILE A 463 6.27 -25.80 33.41
CA ILE A 463 6.13 -24.39 33.04
C ILE A 463 7.00 -24.10 31.83
N VAL A 464 6.38 -23.69 30.72
CA VAL A 464 7.09 -23.28 29.50
C VAL A 464 7.03 -21.77 29.38
N VAL A 465 8.17 -21.11 29.65
CA VAL A 465 8.31 -19.67 29.50
C VAL A 465 8.77 -19.35 28.08
N ASN A 466 7.87 -18.76 27.29
CA ASN A 466 8.20 -18.22 25.97
C ASN A 466 8.96 -16.91 26.13
N SER A 467 10.21 -16.96 26.60
CA SER A 467 11.07 -15.77 26.63
C SER A 467 12.01 -15.79 25.44
N ASN A 468 11.84 -14.81 24.55
CA ASN A 468 12.96 -14.39 23.70
C ASN A 468 13.88 -13.56 24.59
N GLU A 469 14.74 -14.21 25.38
CA GLU A 469 15.76 -13.50 26.18
C GLU A 469 16.68 -12.73 25.21
N ARG A 470 16.37 -11.45 24.99
CA ARG A 470 17.13 -10.53 24.16
C ARG A 470 17.73 -9.47 25.07
N SER A 471 19.05 -9.40 25.14
CA SER A 471 19.75 -8.30 25.81
C SER A 471 19.36 -6.98 25.15
N PRO A 472 18.94 -5.94 25.90
CA PRO A 472 18.65 -4.63 25.33
C PRO A 472 19.82 -4.13 24.45
N ILE A 473 19.53 -3.52 23.29
CA ILE A 473 20.58 -3.09 22.33
C ILE A 473 21.70 -2.31 23.03
N ILE A 474 21.34 -1.44 23.99
CA ILE A 474 22.28 -0.58 24.71
C ILE A 474 23.32 -1.39 25.51
N GLU A 475 22.91 -2.53 26.06
CA GLU A 475 23.70 -3.43 26.92
C GLU A 475 24.57 -4.42 26.14
N ILE A 476 24.45 -4.44 24.81
CA ILE A 476 25.25 -5.35 23.97
C ILE A 476 26.74 -4.96 24.03
N HIS A 477 27.56 -5.98 24.30
CA HIS A 477 29.01 -5.89 24.37
C HIS A 477 29.70 -6.72 23.27
N ASP A 478 29.08 -7.79 22.78
CA ASP A 478 29.56 -8.55 21.62
C ASP A 478 28.82 -8.16 20.33
N ILE A 479 29.57 -7.95 19.26
CA ILE A 479 29.01 -7.68 17.93
C ILE A 479 28.06 -8.79 17.44
N LYS A 480 28.27 -10.04 17.86
CA LYS A 480 27.41 -11.16 17.47
C LYS A 480 26.00 -11.07 18.04
N GLU A 481 25.82 -10.43 19.18
CA GLU A 481 24.49 -10.21 19.77
C GLU A 481 23.62 -9.28 18.90
N LEU A 482 24.23 -8.46 18.03
CA LEU A 482 23.49 -7.61 17.08
C LEU A 482 22.78 -8.41 15.98
N ILE A 483 23.15 -9.67 15.74
CA ILE A 483 22.60 -10.49 14.65
C ILE A 483 21.08 -10.62 14.78
N ILE A 484 20.55 -10.85 15.98
CA ILE A 484 19.10 -11.03 16.18
C ILE A 484 18.32 -9.79 15.70
N TYR A 485 18.83 -8.61 16.00
CA TYR A 485 18.25 -7.33 15.58
C TYR A 485 18.36 -7.08 14.08
N LEU A 486 19.48 -7.46 13.47
CA LEU A 486 19.66 -7.38 12.03
C LEU A 486 18.73 -8.35 11.29
N THR A 487 18.50 -9.54 11.84
CA THR A 487 17.56 -10.53 11.28
C THR A 487 16.12 -10.01 11.34
N ASP A 488 15.70 -9.37 12.43
CA ASP A 488 14.39 -8.72 12.51
C ASP A 488 14.24 -7.66 11.39
N ILE A 489 15.25 -6.79 11.22
CA ILE A 489 15.26 -5.76 10.17
C ILE A 489 15.25 -6.41 8.77
N GLN A 490 16.00 -7.49 8.58
CA GLN A 490 16.03 -8.20 7.31
C GLN A 490 14.63 -8.73 6.97
N SER A 491 13.98 -9.41 7.91
CA SER A 491 12.62 -9.95 7.72
C SER A 491 11.64 -8.82 7.37
N TRP A 492 11.66 -7.73 8.14
CA TRP A 492 10.82 -6.57 7.87
C TRP A 492 11.06 -5.97 6.47
N LEU A 493 12.32 -5.83 6.05
CA LEU A 493 12.66 -5.30 4.73
C LEU A 493 12.24 -6.22 3.58
N GLU A 494 12.12 -7.54 3.83
CA GLU A 494 11.62 -8.52 2.85
C GLU A 494 10.11 -8.33 2.61
N ASP A 495 9.35 -8.00 3.65
CA ASP A 495 7.91 -7.72 3.57
C ASP A 495 7.57 -6.25 3.26
N TYR A 496 8.58 -5.37 3.33
CA TYR A 496 8.40 -3.94 3.14
C TYR A 496 7.96 -3.58 1.72
N THR A 497 7.26 -2.45 1.60
CA THR A 497 6.92 -1.87 0.29
C THR A 497 8.13 -1.65 -0.60
N LYS A 498 7.91 -1.44 -1.89
CA LYS A 498 8.96 -1.37 -2.91
C LYS A 498 10.15 -0.46 -2.55
N ASN A 499 9.90 0.71 -1.94
CA ASN A 499 10.93 1.69 -1.63
C ASN A 499 10.84 2.16 -0.17
N ILE A 500 11.99 2.39 0.46
CA ILE A 500 12.15 2.92 1.82
C ILE A 500 12.84 4.29 1.79
N LEU A 501 12.46 5.17 2.72
CA LEU A 501 13.07 6.50 2.86
C LEU A 501 14.56 6.38 3.20
N SER A 502 15.44 6.97 2.38
CA SER A 502 16.89 6.78 2.51
C SER A 502 17.45 7.30 3.83
N THR A 503 16.84 8.34 4.42
CA THR A 503 17.27 8.91 5.71
C THR A 503 17.20 7.92 6.86
N LEU A 504 16.33 6.89 6.78
CA LEU A 504 16.28 5.81 7.77
C LEU A 504 17.50 4.88 7.68
N LEU A 505 18.11 4.76 6.49
CA LEU A 505 19.19 3.81 6.22
C LEU A 505 20.59 4.44 6.24
N ARG A 506 20.72 5.76 6.01
CA ARG A 506 22.03 6.46 5.89
C ARG A 506 22.96 6.22 7.08
N ALA A 507 22.45 6.43 8.30
CA ALA A 507 23.25 6.24 9.52
C ALA A 507 23.60 4.76 9.71
N TYR A 508 22.62 3.88 9.48
CA TYR A 508 22.77 2.42 9.57
C TYR A 508 23.85 1.90 8.62
N TYR A 509 23.77 2.22 7.33
CA TYR A 509 24.78 1.81 6.34
C TYR A 509 26.17 2.29 6.72
N ARG A 510 26.31 3.58 7.06
CA ARG A 510 27.60 4.16 7.43
C ARG A 510 28.20 3.47 8.66
N ALA A 511 27.40 3.26 9.70
CA ALA A 511 27.88 2.69 10.95
C ALA A 511 28.29 1.22 10.77
N PHE A 512 27.46 0.41 10.09
CA PHE A 512 27.75 -1.01 9.87
C PHE A 512 28.88 -1.23 8.88
N THR A 513 28.99 -0.45 7.80
CA THR A 513 30.16 -0.50 6.91
C THR A 513 31.44 -0.19 7.67
N ASN A 514 31.43 0.79 8.58
CA ASN A 514 32.59 1.10 9.42
C ASN A 514 32.88 0.02 10.47
N LEU A 515 31.85 -0.67 10.96
CA LEU A 515 31.98 -1.75 11.93
C LEU A 515 32.68 -2.97 11.30
N VAL A 516 32.28 -3.35 10.09
CA VAL A 516 32.81 -4.52 9.37
C VAL A 516 34.12 -4.24 8.60
N ARG A 517 34.58 -2.99 8.56
CA ARG A 517 35.73 -2.56 7.74
C ARG A 517 37.02 -3.32 8.03
N ASN A 518 37.27 -3.62 9.29
CA ASN A 518 38.50 -4.29 9.75
C ASN A 518 38.31 -5.80 9.92
N THR A 519 37.48 -6.40 9.07
CA THR A 519 37.35 -7.86 9.02
C THR A 519 38.57 -8.45 8.32
N ASP A 520 39.06 -9.58 8.84
CA ASP A 520 40.10 -10.37 8.22
C ASP A 520 39.74 -10.68 6.74
N SER A 521 40.66 -10.40 5.83
CA SER A 521 40.50 -10.65 4.40
C SER A 521 40.28 -12.11 4.02
N SER A 522 40.57 -13.04 4.95
CA SER A 522 40.37 -14.48 4.79
C SER A 522 38.95 -14.95 5.16
N ILE A 523 37.97 -14.05 5.26
CA ILE A 523 36.57 -14.38 5.55
C ILE A 523 36.01 -15.46 4.61
N GLU A 524 35.29 -16.42 5.20
CA GLU A 524 34.61 -17.48 4.46
C GLU A 524 33.33 -16.98 3.77
N GLY A 525 32.96 -17.59 2.64
CA GLY A 525 31.72 -17.25 1.92
C GLY A 525 31.78 -15.94 1.14
N MET A 526 32.95 -15.54 0.65
CA MET A 526 33.10 -14.36 -0.23
C MET A 526 32.20 -14.42 -1.47
N ASP A 527 31.92 -15.61 -1.99
CA ASP A 527 30.99 -15.84 -3.10
C ASP A 527 29.56 -15.42 -2.77
N TYR A 528 29.09 -15.68 -1.54
CA TYR A 528 27.79 -15.22 -1.05
C TYR A 528 27.71 -13.69 -1.01
N ILE A 529 28.74 -13.03 -0.46
CA ILE A 529 28.82 -11.57 -0.39
C ILE A 529 28.81 -10.97 -1.80
N ILE A 530 29.67 -11.48 -2.69
CA ILE A 530 29.80 -11.01 -4.08
C ILE A 530 28.49 -11.20 -4.85
N ARG A 531 27.80 -12.33 -4.65
CA ARG A 531 26.49 -12.58 -5.27
C ARG A 531 25.47 -11.51 -4.86
N ASN A 532 25.35 -11.19 -3.58
CA ASN A 532 24.41 -10.17 -3.12
C ASN A 532 24.78 -8.77 -3.65
N LEU A 533 26.08 -8.42 -3.68
CA LEU A 533 26.53 -7.15 -4.26
C LEU A 533 26.26 -7.03 -5.76
N SER A 534 26.42 -8.11 -6.52
CA SER A 534 26.16 -8.11 -7.96
C SER A 534 24.67 -7.94 -8.29
N LEU A 535 23.76 -8.46 -7.45
CA LEU A 535 22.33 -8.22 -7.58
C LEU A 535 21.97 -6.74 -7.34
N ILE A 536 22.66 -6.07 -6.40
CA ILE A 536 22.50 -4.63 -6.17
C ILE A 536 22.96 -3.84 -7.40
N GLU A 537 24.12 -4.17 -7.99
CA GLU A 537 24.64 -3.48 -9.19
C GLU A 537 23.68 -3.64 -10.38
N ALA A 538 23.17 -4.86 -10.61
CA ALA A 538 22.23 -5.14 -11.70
C ALA A 538 20.95 -4.29 -11.62
N ASN A 539 20.44 -4.05 -10.40
CA ASN A 539 19.28 -3.17 -10.19
C ASN A 539 19.60 -1.68 -10.34
N ASN A 540 20.85 -1.27 -10.11
CA ASN A 540 21.30 0.11 -10.21
C ASN A 540 21.70 0.52 -11.64
N THR A 541 21.42 -0.29 -12.67
CA THR A 541 21.91 -0.17 -14.06
C THR A 541 21.51 1.10 -14.84
N LYS A 542 20.91 2.12 -14.20
CA LYS A 542 20.92 3.49 -14.73
C LYS A 542 22.30 4.16 -14.64
N ASP A 543 23.20 3.67 -13.77
CA ASP A 543 24.50 4.31 -13.48
C ASP A 543 25.71 3.71 -14.24
N GLY A 544 25.50 2.74 -15.15
CA GLY A 544 26.50 2.38 -16.17
C GLY A 544 27.79 1.67 -15.71
N ILE A 545 27.92 1.27 -14.44
CA ILE A 545 29.09 0.52 -13.96
C ILE A 545 28.83 -0.98 -14.18
N LYS A 546 29.62 -1.63 -15.03
CA LYS A 546 29.71 -3.09 -15.12
C LYS A 546 30.98 -3.53 -14.42
N SER A 547 30.87 -4.03 -13.19
CA SER A 547 32.01 -4.52 -12.43
C SER A 547 32.32 -5.98 -12.74
N ASN A 548 33.62 -6.33 -12.84
CA ASN A 548 34.03 -7.73 -12.97
C ASN A 548 34.14 -8.40 -11.59
N PHE A 549 32.99 -8.81 -11.05
CA PHE A 549 32.87 -9.40 -9.71
C PHE A 549 33.68 -10.68 -9.48
N GLN A 550 34.08 -11.40 -10.53
CA GLN A 550 34.82 -12.66 -10.41
C GLN A 550 36.25 -12.53 -9.83
N LYS A 551 36.75 -11.29 -9.68
CA LYS A 551 38.11 -11.01 -9.17
C LYS A 551 38.12 -10.23 -7.86
N TRP A 552 36.97 -10.00 -7.25
CA TRP A 552 36.86 -9.15 -6.07
C TRP A 552 37.43 -9.84 -4.84
N ASN A 553 38.24 -9.10 -4.09
CA ASN A 553 38.64 -9.47 -2.74
C ASN A 553 37.84 -8.66 -1.70
N PHE A 554 38.06 -8.90 -0.41
CA PHE A 554 37.30 -8.22 0.65
C PHE A 554 37.50 -6.69 0.65
N LYS A 555 38.65 -6.18 0.21
CA LYS A 555 38.87 -4.73 0.09
C LYS A 555 37.95 -4.11 -0.96
N ASP A 556 37.71 -4.82 -2.05
CA ASP A 556 36.77 -4.40 -3.10
C ASP A 556 35.32 -4.40 -2.59
N VAL A 557 34.96 -5.39 -1.77
CA VAL A 557 33.67 -5.43 -1.06
C VAL A 557 33.49 -4.19 -0.19
N ILE A 558 34.47 -3.86 0.66
CA ILE A 558 34.41 -2.67 1.52
C ILE A 558 34.33 -1.38 0.68
N TYR A 559 35.12 -1.28 -0.39
CA TYR A 559 35.06 -0.13 -1.30
C TYR A 559 33.67 0.04 -1.92
N TYR A 560 33.02 -1.07 -2.32
CA TYR A 560 31.67 -0.99 -2.86
C TYR A 560 30.63 -0.64 -1.79
N LEU A 561 30.76 -1.15 -0.56
CA LEU A 561 29.91 -0.74 0.55
C LEU A 561 30.06 0.76 0.85
N ASP A 562 31.27 1.31 0.80
CA ASP A 562 31.52 2.76 0.88
C ASP A 562 30.86 3.53 -0.27
N ALA A 563 30.91 2.99 -1.49
CA ALA A 563 30.20 3.57 -2.63
C ALA A 563 28.68 3.55 -2.42
N GLN A 564 28.11 2.50 -1.79
CA GLN A 564 26.68 2.47 -1.42
C GLN A 564 26.35 3.50 -0.35
N VAL A 565 27.22 3.70 0.66
CA VAL A 565 27.08 4.79 1.65
C VAL A 565 27.10 6.16 0.96
N GLY A 566 28.02 6.36 0.00
CA GLY A 566 28.07 7.58 -0.81
C GLY A 566 26.80 7.77 -1.65
N ARG A 567 26.34 6.71 -2.30
CA ARG A 567 25.13 6.72 -3.13
C ARG A 567 23.90 7.10 -2.31
N ILE A 568 23.60 6.40 -1.21
CA ILE A 568 22.36 6.60 -0.45
C ILE A 568 22.21 8.02 0.15
N ASN A 569 23.32 8.75 0.30
CA ASN A 569 23.30 10.17 0.70
C ASN A 569 22.73 11.10 -0.39
N ASN A 570 22.81 10.70 -1.66
CA ASN A 570 22.38 11.50 -2.82
C ASN A 570 20.98 11.16 -3.32
N TYR A 571 20.33 10.13 -2.77
CA TYR A 571 18.99 9.68 -3.18
C TYR A 571 17.99 9.92 -2.05
N GLN A 572 16.72 10.17 -2.39
CA GLN A 572 15.63 10.38 -1.44
C GLN A 572 15.08 9.06 -0.89
N TYR A 573 15.14 7.99 -1.67
CA TYR A 573 14.66 6.66 -1.29
C TYR A 573 15.61 5.57 -1.79
N GLU A 574 15.49 4.39 -1.21
CA GLU A 574 16.23 3.17 -1.55
C GLU A 574 15.23 2.05 -1.85
N SER A 575 15.58 1.12 -2.74
CA SER A 575 14.76 -0.09 -2.94
C SER A 575 14.84 -0.97 -1.69
N SER A 576 13.71 -1.45 -1.17
CA SER A 576 13.71 -2.36 -0.01
C SER A 576 14.56 -3.60 -0.27
N PHE A 577 14.50 -4.13 -1.49
CA PHE A 577 15.32 -5.25 -1.94
C PHE A 577 16.83 -4.98 -1.81
N ASN A 578 17.30 -3.79 -2.20
CA ASN A 578 18.71 -3.43 -2.05
C ASN A 578 19.09 -3.36 -0.56
N ALA A 579 18.19 -2.85 0.28
CA ALA A 579 18.40 -2.80 1.72
C ALA A 579 18.45 -4.19 2.37
N VAL A 580 17.61 -5.13 1.94
CA VAL A 580 17.69 -6.55 2.35
C VAL A 580 19.07 -7.12 2.02
N LEU A 581 19.54 -6.94 0.79
CA LEU A 581 20.82 -7.49 0.34
C LEU A 581 22.01 -6.92 1.14
N ILE A 582 22.01 -5.62 1.43
CA ILE A 582 23.03 -4.99 2.27
C ILE A 582 22.99 -5.53 3.70
N THR A 583 21.80 -5.67 4.29
CA THR A 583 21.64 -6.23 5.64
C THR A 583 22.11 -7.69 5.70
N ARG A 584 21.80 -8.52 4.69
CA ARG A 584 22.33 -9.90 4.57
C ARG A 584 23.86 -9.96 4.54
N ILE A 585 24.49 -9.02 3.83
CA ILE A 585 25.96 -8.92 3.80
C ILE A 585 26.50 -8.58 5.19
N PHE A 586 25.90 -7.62 5.90
CA PHE A 586 26.33 -7.29 7.26
C PHE A 586 26.17 -8.47 8.22
N ILE A 587 25.04 -9.18 8.18
CA ILE A 587 24.81 -10.39 8.98
C ILE A 587 25.89 -11.43 8.69
N TRP A 588 26.15 -11.73 7.41
CA TRP A 588 27.15 -12.72 7.01
C TRP A 588 28.55 -12.36 7.50
N ILE A 589 28.96 -11.10 7.33
CA ILE A 589 30.28 -10.65 7.79
C ILE A 589 30.40 -10.74 9.30
N ILE A 590 29.36 -10.38 10.06
CA ILE A 590 29.37 -10.48 11.53
C ILE A 590 29.39 -11.93 12.01
N GLN A 591 28.70 -12.84 11.31
CA GLN A 591 28.64 -14.25 11.66
C GLN A 591 29.96 -14.98 11.39
N HIS A 592 30.56 -14.74 10.22
CA HIS A 592 31.67 -15.53 9.69
C HIS A 592 33.02 -14.81 9.69
N GLY A 593 33.03 -13.49 9.87
CA GLY A 593 34.23 -12.66 9.86
C GLY A 593 34.93 -12.59 11.22
N LYS A 594 36.27 -12.53 11.20
CA LYS A 594 37.06 -12.11 12.36
C LYS A 594 37.20 -10.59 12.34
N ILE A 595 36.36 -9.90 13.12
CA ILE A 595 36.23 -8.43 13.08
C ILE A 595 37.01 -7.81 14.23
N SER A 596 37.95 -6.91 13.90
CA SER A 596 38.61 -6.05 14.91
C SER A 596 37.90 -4.71 15.02
N PHE A 597 37.13 -4.50 16.08
CA PHE A 597 36.37 -3.26 16.30
C PHE A 597 36.72 -2.58 17.62
N SER A 598 36.53 -1.26 17.67
CA SER A 598 36.58 -0.47 18.90
C SER A 598 35.19 -0.36 19.54
N GLN A 599 35.14 -0.14 20.86
CA GLN A 599 33.88 0.12 21.55
C GLN A 599 33.11 1.33 20.96
N ALA A 600 33.83 2.33 20.45
CA ALA A 600 33.22 3.48 19.78
C ALA A 600 32.49 3.09 18.48
N GLN A 601 33.06 2.17 17.68
CA GLN A 601 32.40 1.64 16.48
C GLN A 601 31.15 0.83 16.85
N LEU A 602 31.23 -0.02 17.88
CA LEU A 602 30.07 -0.78 18.36
C LEU A 602 28.97 0.16 18.87
N ASN A 603 29.30 1.17 19.66
CA ASN A 603 28.34 2.15 20.16
C ASN A 603 27.68 2.95 19.02
N ALA A 604 28.44 3.34 17.99
CA ALA A 604 27.88 4.01 16.82
C ALA A 604 26.93 3.10 16.03
N ALA A 605 27.26 1.81 15.89
CA ALA A 605 26.38 0.82 15.28
C ALA A 605 25.08 0.64 16.06
N LYS A 606 25.14 0.52 17.40
CA LYS A 606 23.98 0.46 18.29
C LYS A 606 23.06 1.69 18.11
N GLN A 607 23.63 2.89 18.12
CA GLN A 607 22.88 4.13 17.95
C GLN A 607 22.22 4.24 16.57
N ALA A 608 22.90 3.78 15.52
CA ALA A 608 22.35 3.80 14.17
C ALA A 608 21.30 2.71 13.92
N LEU A 609 21.40 1.58 14.63
CA LEU A 609 20.48 0.44 14.53
C LEU A 609 19.14 0.72 15.20
N LEU A 610 19.16 1.36 16.36
CA LEU A 610 18.00 1.48 17.25
C LEU A 610 16.74 2.06 16.55
N PRO A 611 16.78 3.22 15.86
CA PRO A 611 15.58 3.77 15.22
C PRO A 611 15.02 2.88 14.11
N LEU A 612 15.91 2.19 13.38
CA LEU A 612 15.53 1.28 12.30
C LEU A 612 14.88 0.01 12.86
N TRP A 613 15.44 -0.54 13.93
CA TRP A 613 14.88 -1.69 14.61
C TRP A 613 13.55 -1.37 15.32
N GLU A 614 13.41 -0.23 15.98
CA GLU A 614 12.13 0.19 16.57
C GLU A 614 11.03 0.34 15.52
N GLN A 615 11.37 0.89 14.35
CA GLN A 615 10.46 0.96 13.20
C GLN A 615 10.07 -0.45 12.71
N SER A 616 11.06 -1.34 12.57
CA SER A 616 10.87 -2.73 12.17
C SER A 616 9.98 -3.50 13.15
N ARG A 617 10.28 -3.44 14.46
CA ARG A 617 9.52 -4.12 15.51
C ARG A 617 8.07 -3.68 15.53
N PHE A 618 7.82 -2.38 15.41
CA PHE A 618 6.46 -1.84 15.34
C PHE A 618 5.70 -2.36 14.12
N GLU A 619 6.31 -2.31 12.94
CA GLU A 619 5.62 -2.70 11.71
C GLU A 619 5.41 -4.21 11.58
N ILE A 620 6.39 -5.05 11.93
CA ILE A 620 6.19 -6.51 11.97
C ILE A 620 5.01 -6.83 12.89
N ARG A 621 4.98 -6.25 14.10
CA ARG A 621 3.95 -6.57 15.09
C ARG A 621 2.55 -6.08 14.71
N HIS A 622 2.44 -4.86 14.17
CA HIS A 622 1.14 -4.19 14.02
C HIS A 622 0.70 -3.97 12.56
N VAL A 623 1.64 -3.84 11.63
CA VAL A 623 1.35 -3.60 10.19
C VAL A 623 1.32 -4.92 9.42
N TYR A 624 2.21 -5.85 9.76
CA TYR A 624 2.38 -7.15 9.11
C TYR A 624 2.22 -8.33 10.09
N PRO A 625 1.10 -8.46 10.84
CA PRO A 625 0.98 -9.48 11.89
C PRO A 625 0.98 -10.94 11.40
N ASN A 626 0.92 -11.18 10.08
CA ASN A 626 0.84 -12.51 9.47
C ASN A 626 2.01 -12.84 8.53
N SER A 627 3.02 -11.98 8.46
CA SER A 627 4.22 -12.20 7.62
C SER A 627 5.23 -13.14 8.26
#